data_AF-A0A3D9D1K2-F1
#
_entry.id   AF-A0A3D9D1K2-F1
#
_cell.length_a   1.000
_cell.length_b   1.000
_cell.length_c   1.000
_cell.angle_alpha   90.00
_cell.angle_beta   90.00
_cell.angle_gamma   90.00
#
_symmetry.space_group_name_H-M   'P 1'
#
loop_
_entity.id
_entity.type
_entity.pdbx_description
1 polymer ?
#
loop_
_entity_poly.entity_id
_entity_poly.type
_entity_poly.pdbx_seq_one_letter_code
_entity_poly.pdbx_strand_id
1 'polypeptide(L)' 'MEKLIQITSGRGPLECQWVTAKILKVFLEEIKNNTIDYEIIHRENGDENLTLKSVTILLKAK' A
#
# COMPACT_ATOMS: atom_id res chain seq x y z
N MET A 1 15.18 12.29 2.86
CA MET A 1 14.23 12.86 1.87
C MET A 1 12.87 12.19 2.01
N GLU A 2 11.78 12.96 1.97
CA GLU A 2 10.41 12.40 2.06
C GLU A 2 9.85 12.07 0.67
N LYS A 3 9.14 10.94 0.55
CA LYS A 3 8.44 10.55 -0.68
C LYS A 3 7.06 9.98 -0.38
N LEU A 4 6.08 10.33 -1.21
CA LEU A 4 4.74 9.77 -1.14
C LEU A 4 4.57 8.68 -2.20
N ILE A 5 4.11 7.50 -1.76
CA ILE A 5 3.74 6.40 -2.62
C ILE A 5 2.24 6.14 -2.43
N GLN A 6 1.49 6.23 -3.52
CA GLN A 6 0.08 5.86 -3.55
C GLN A 6 -0.09 4.59 -4.37
N ILE A 7 -0.80 3.62 -3.80
CA ILE A 7 -1.19 2.39 -4.47
C ILE A 7 -2.72 2.37 -4.48
N THR A 8 -3.30 2.32 -5.67
CA THR A 8 -4.76 2.32 -5.86
C THR A 8 -5.14 1.17 -6.79
N SER A 9 -6.20 0.44 -6.46
CA SER A 9 -6.74 -0.61 -7.32
C SER A 9 -7.26 -0.02 -8.63
N GLY A 10 -7.00 -0.69 -9.75
CA GLY A 10 -7.60 -0.32 -11.03
C GLY A 10 -9.13 -0.47 -11.04
N ARG A 11 -9.77 0.01 -12.11
CA ARG A 11 -11.20 -0.25 -12.38
C ARG A 11 -11.36 -1.68 -12.85
N GLY A 12 -11.37 -2.62 -11.93
CA GLY A 12 -11.59 -4.02 -12.20
C GLY A 12 -12.40 -4.67 -11.08
N PRO A 13 -12.67 -5.98 -11.22
CA PRO A 13 -13.42 -6.72 -10.22
C PRO A 13 -12.63 -6.84 -8.91
N LEU A 14 -13.21 -7.52 -7.92
CA LEU A 14 -12.70 -7.62 -6.55
C LEU A 14 -11.21 -8.06 -6.47
N GLU A 15 -10.77 -8.83 -7.45
CA GLU A 15 -9.41 -9.32 -7.66
C GLU A 15 -8.40 -8.17 -7.74
N CYS A 16 -8.76 -7.03 -8.33
CA CYS A 16 -7.88 -5.87 -8.38
C CYS A 16 -7.60 -5.32 -6.98
N GLN A 17 -8.62 -5.23 -6.13
CA GLN A 17 -8.48 -4.78 -4.74
C GLN A 17 -7.70 -5.80 -3.89
N TRP A 18 -7.89 -7.10 -4.18
CA TRP A 18 -7.11 -8.17 -3.56
C TRP A 18 -5.63 -8.08 -3.93
N VAL A 19 -5.30 -7.85 -5.21
CA VAL A 19 -3.92 -7.65 -5.67
C VAL A 19 -3.30 -6.42 -5.00
N THR A 20 -4.02 -5.29 -4.88
CA THR A 20 -3.53 -4.11 -4.16
C THR A 20 -3.15 -4.43 -2.71
N ALA A 21 -3.95 -5.23 -2.01
CA ALA A 21 -3.62 -5.69 -0.65
C ALA A 21 -2.35 -6.56 -0.62
N LYS A 22 -2.13 -7.42 -1.64
CA LYS A 22 -0.90 -8.22 -1.77
C LYS A 22 0.32 -7.37 -2.05
N ILE A 23 0.20 -6.40 -2.95
CA ILE A 23 1.29 -5.46 -3.28
C ILE A 23 1.68 -4.67 -2.02
N LEU A 24 0.70 -4.15 -1.27
CA LEU A 24 1.00 -3.45 -0.01
C LEU A 24 1.81 -4.33 0.94
N LYS A 25 1.42 -5.59 1.14
CA LYS A 25 2.14 -6.52 2.01
C LYS A 25 3.61 -6.67 1.58
N VAL A 26 3.85 -7.01 0.31
CA VAL A 26 5.21 -7.21 -0.22
C VAL A 26 6.01 -5.91 -0.14
N PHE A 27 5.39 -4.78 -0.43
CA PHE A 27 6.03 -3.47 -0.39
C PHE A 27 6.48 -3.08 1.02
N LEU A 28 5.65 -3.31 2.04
CA LEU A 28 6.01 -3.04 3.45
C LEU A 28 7.11 -3.99 3.96
N GLU A 29 7.10 -5.25 3.53
CA GLU A 29 8.19 -6.20 3.82
C GLU A 29 9.51 -5.69 3.23
N GLU A 30 9.50 -5.18 1.99
CA GLU A 30 10.69 -4.64 1.34
C GLU A 30 11.18 -3.35 2.01
N ILE A 31 10.28 -2.44 2.40
CA ILE A 31 10.61 -1.23 3.16
C ILE A 31 11.34 -1.60 4.46
N LYS A 32 10.82 -2.60 5.18
CA LYS A 32 11.42 -3.10 6.42
C LYS A 32 12.80 -3.72 6.16
N ASN A 33 12.95 -4.52 5.11
CA ASN A 33 14.24 -5.14 4.75
C ASN A 33 15.31 -4.10 4.40
N ASN A 34 14.91 -2.96 3.81
CA ASN A 34 15.80 -1.86 3.47
C ASN A 34 15.97 -0.83 4.61
N THR A 35 15.40 -1.09 5.79
CA THR A 35 15.48 -0.20 6.98
C THR A 35 15.02 1.23 6.67
N ILE A 36 13.95 1.37 5.87
CA ILE A 36 13.35 2.66 5.53
C ILE A 36 12.18 2.92 6.47
N ASP A 37 12.17 4.08 7.14
CA ASP A 37 11.03 4.49 7.96
C ASP A 37 9.83 4.86 7.07
N TYR A 38 8.62 4.54 7.52
CA TYR A 38 7.41 4.87 6.78
C TYR A 38 6.22 5.15 7.69
N GLU A 39 5.21 5.81 7.14
CA GLU A 39 3.94 6.11 7.78
C GLU A 39 2.80 5.91 6.79
N ILE A 40 1.74 5.17 7.18
CA ILE A 40 0.53 5.06 6.38
C ILE A 40 -0.36 6.25 6.74
N ILE A 41 -0.50 7.20 5.82
CA ILE A 41 -1.25 8.44 6.06
C ILE A 41 -2.68 8.38 5.52
N HIS A 42 -2.96 7.45 4.60
CA HIS A 42 -4.30 7.18 4.10
C HIS A 42 -4.47 5.70 3.80
N ARG A 43 -5.66 5.16 4.10
CA ARG A 43 -6.03 3.79 3.80
C ARG A 43 -7.52 3.68 3.57
N GLU A 44 -7.89 3.09 2.44
CA GLU A 44 -9.26 2.80 2.07
C GLU A 44 -9.43 1.28 1.91
N ASN A 45 -10.24 0.69 2.77
CA ASN A 45 -10.53 -0.74 2.72
C ASN A 45 -11.29 -1.09 1.44
N GLY A 46 -11.09 -2.31 0.95
CA GLY A 46 -11.86 -2.83 -0.16
C GLY A 46 -13.28 -3.26 0.23
N ASP A 47 -14.04 -3.67 -0.78
CA ASP A 47 -15.44 -4.05 -0.64
C ASP A 47 -15.65 -5.37 0.13
N GLU A 48 -14.58 -6.17 0.27
CA GLU A 48 -14.60 -7.47 0.93
C GLU A 48 -13.41 -7.65 1.88
N ASN A 49 -13.48 -8.68 2.72
CA ASN A 49 -12.37 -9.04 3.61
C ASN A 49 -11.07 -9.28 2.83
N LEU A 50 -9.96 -8.80 3.40
CA LEU A 50 -8.61 -8.94 2.82
C LEU A 50 -8.41 -8.23 1.46
N THR A 51 -9.29 -7.28 1.12
CA THR A 51 -9.16 -6.43 -0.08
C THR A 51 -8.86 -4.97 0.29
N LEU A 52 -8.28 -4.21 -0.64
CA LEU A 52 -7.85 -2.84 -0.43
C LEU A 52 -8.09 -2.00 -1.70
N LYS A 53 -8.80 -0.88 -1.57
CA LYS A 53 -9.02 0.06 -2.69
C LYS A 53 -7.84 0.99 -2.87
N SER A 54 -7.37 1.59 -1.79
CA SER A 54 -6.26 2.53 -1.86
C SER A 54 -5.46 2.61 -0.56
N VAL A 55 -4.19 2.98 -0.68
CA VAL A 55 -3.30 3.28 0.44
C VAL A 55 -2.27 4.30 0.01
N THR A 56 -1.98 5.25 0.91
CA THR A 56 -0.92 6.24 0.73
C THR A 56 0.09 6.11 1.86
N ILE A 57 1.35 5.96 1.48
CA ILE A 57 2.48 5.73 2.36
C ILE A 57 3.47 6.89 2.20
N LEU A 58 3.81 7.53 3.31
CA LEU A 58 4.91 8.48 3.40
C LEU A 58 6.18 7.72 3.78
N LEU A 59 7.15 7.67 2.88
CA LEU A 59 8.49 7.14 3.14
C LEU A 59 9.39 8.25 3.68
N LYS A 60 10.07 7.94 4.78
CA LYS A 60 11.05 8.79 5.46
C LYS A 60 12.42 8.15 5.25
N ALA A 61 12.94 8.27 4.02
CA ALA A 61 14.30 7.82 3.72
C ALA A 61 15.31 8.81 4.32
N LYS A 62 16.45 8.30 4.81
CA LYS A 62 17.56 9.13 5.28
C LYS A 62 18.12 10.00 4.16
#